data_AF-A0A9X0WDP1-F1
#
_entry.id   AF-A0A9X0WDP1-F1
#
_cell.length_a   1.000
_cell.length_b   1.000
_cell.length_c   1.000
_cell.angle_alpha   90.00
_cell.angle_beta   90.00
_cell.angle_gamma   90.00
#
_symmetry.space_group_name_H-M   'P 1'
#
loop_
_entity.id
_entity.type
_entity.pdbx_description
1 polymer ?
#
loop_
_entity_poly.entity_id
_entity_poly.type
_entity_poly.pdbx_seq_one_letter_code
_entity_poly.pdbx_strand_id
1 'polypeptide(L)'
;MAVMITDEILDAAHLTATDIKRELAVVLFQQDRLTLAQCAALAEMPWLSFQHLLASRGISPHYDVADFEQDLMTLEQLDIR
;
A
#
# COMPACT_ATOMS: atom_id res chain seq x y z
N MET A 1 -2.58 -2.72 -19.56
CA MET A 1 -2.03 -1.42 -20.02
C MET A 1 -0.93 -1.05 -19.04
N ALA A 2 0.26 -0.66 -19.50
CA ALA A 2 1.41 -0.34 -18.63
C ALA A 2 1.69 1.16 -18.67
N VAL A 3 2.07 1.73 -17.51
CA VAL A 3 2.56 3.11 -17.39
C VAL A 3 4.06 3.05 -17.20
N MET A 4 4.81 3.77 -18.03
CA MET A 4 6.27 3.80 -17.99
C MET A 4 6.74 5.18 -17.54
N ILE A 5 7.66 5.21 -16.57
CA ILE A 5 8.37 6.42 -16.14
C ILE A 5 9.80 6.29 -16.65
N THR A 6 10.30 7.32 -17.33
CA THR A 6 11.66 7.33 -17.88
C THR A 6 12.69 7.66 -16.80
N ASP A 7 13.91 7.14 -16.96
CA ASP A 7 15.02 7.42 -16.03
C ASP A 7 15.33 8.91 -15.94
N GLU A 8 15.14 9.68 -17.02
CA GLU A 8 15.32 11.14 -17.02
C GLU A 8 14.43 11.84 -15.98
N ILE A 9 13.19 11.37 -15.79
CA ILE A 9 12.28 11.91 -14.77
C ILE A 9 12.73 11.50 -13.36
N LEU A 10 13.21 10.26 -13.21
CA LEU A 10 13.74 9.74 -11.95
C LEU A 10 14.97 10.52 -11.50
N ASP A 11 15.91 10.73 -12.42
CA ASP A 11 17.14 11.48 -12.21
C ASP A 11 16.86 12.95 -11.87
N ALA A 12 15.93 13.59 -12.58
CA ALA A 12 15.51 14.96 -12.31
C ALA A 12 14.85 15.13 -10.94
N ALA A 13 14.13 14.11 -10.46
CA ALA A 13 13.52 14.11 -9.13
C ALA A 13 14.49 13.64 -8.03
N HIS A 14 15.68 13.15 -8.39
CA HIS A 14 16.61 12.45 -7.49
C HIS A 14 15.95 11.28 -6.75
N LEU A 15 15.08 10.54 -7.44
CA LEU A 15 14.35 9.40 -6.89
C LEU A 15 14.73 8.12 -7.62
N THR A 16 14.74 7.01 -6.91
CA THR A 16 14.81 5.68 -7.53
C THR A 16 13.42 5.18 -7.92
N ALA A 17 13.35 4.18 -8.79
CA ALA A 17 12.09 3.50 -9.10
C ALA A 17 11.40 2.95 -7.84
N THR A 18 12.19 2.45 -6.87
CA THR A 18 11.67 1.96 -5.59
C THR A 18 11.10 3.10 -4.73
N ASP A 19 11.70 4.29 -4.76
CA ASP A 19 11.16 5.45 -4.03
C ASP A 19 9.81 5.87 -4.60
N ILE A 20 9.66 5.92 -5.93
CA ILE A 20 8.36 6.22 -6.54
C ILE A 20 7.31 5.16 -6.18
N LYS A 21 7.67 3.87 -6.23
CA LYS A 21 6.76 2.80 -5.84
C LYS A 21 6.29 2.94 -4.39
N ARG A 22 7.19 3.34 -3.48
CA ARG A 22 6.86 3.60 -2.07
C ARG A 22 5.93 4.78 -1.92
N GLU A 23 6.21 5.90 -2.59
CA GLU A 23 5.33 7.08 -2.55
C GLU A 23 3.95 6.75 -3.11
N LEU A 24 3.89 6.02 -4.23
CA LEU A 24 2.63 5.60 -4.83
C LEU A 24 1.85 4.67 -3.90
N ALA A 25 2.51 3.72 -3.26
CA ALA A 25 1.88 2.83 -2.28
C ALA A 25 1.31 3.59 -1.08
N VAL A 26 2.01 4.60 -0.58
CA VAL A 26 1.53 5.45 0.51
C VAL A 26 0.31 6.26 0.09
N VAL A 27 0.36 6.91 -1.08
CA VAL A 27 -0.76 7.71 -1.61
C VAL A 27 -1.99 6.84 -1.85
N LEU A 28 -1.81 5.64 -2.41
CA LEU A 28 -2.92 4.71 -2.66
C LEU A 28 -3.52 4.16 -1.36
N PHE A 29 -2.69 3.95 -0.33
CA PHE A 29 -3.16 3.57 1.00
C PHE A 29 -3.97 4.70 1.66
N GLN A 30 -3.47 5.94 1.62
CA GLN A 30 -4.16 7.11 2.17
C GLN A 30 -5.50 7.43 1.50
N GLN A 31 -5.70 6.95 0.28
CA GLN A 31 -6.93 7.14 -0.49
C GLN A 31 -7.89 5.94 -0.38
N ASP A 32 -7.61 4.97 0.49
CA ASP A 32 -8.36 3.72 0.64
C ASP A 32 -8.56 2.98 -0.70
N ARG A 33 -7.58 3.10 -1.61
CA ARG A 33 -7.64 2.48 -2.95
C ARG A 33 -7.08 1.07 -2.96
N LEU A 34 -6.13 0.79 -2.09
CA LEU A 34 -5.43 -0.48 -1.97
C LEU A 34 -5.25 -0.84 -0.50
N THR A 35 -5.28 -2.13 -0.21
CA THR A 35 -5.06 -2.64 1.15
C THR A 35 -3.60 -2.53 1.56
N LEU A 36 -3.33 -2.59 2.86
CA LEU A 36 -1.98 -2.49 3.39
C LEU A 36 -1.04 -3.59 2.83
N ALA A 37 -1.57 -4.80 2.57
CA ALA A 37 -0.82 -5.89 1.95
C ALA A 37 -0.49 -5.61 0.46
N GLN A 38 -1.43 -5.05 -0.29
CA GLN A 38 -1.22 -4.65 -1.69
C GLN A 38 -0.20 -3.51 -1.80
N CYS A 39 -0.28 -2.53 -0.90
CA CYS A 39 0.67 -1.43 -0.85
C CYS A 39 2.08 -1.88 -0.42
N ALA A 40 2.20 -2.81 0.52
CA ALA A 40 3.50 -3.39 0.89
C ALA A 40 4.15 -4.12 -0.30
N ALA A 41 3.36 -4.88 -1.07
CA ALA A 41 3.83 -5.54 -2.29
C ALA A 41 4.25 -4.53 -3.36
N LEU A 42 3.47 -3.46 -3.58
CA LEU A 42 3.81 -2.38 -4.52
C LEU A 42 5.09 -1.65 -4.11
N ALA A 43 5.27 -1.38 -2.82
CA ALA A 43 6.45 -0.73 -2.24
C ALA A 43 7.71 -1.63 -2.20
N GLU A 44 7.59 -2.88 -2.68
CA GLU A 44 8.66 -3.89 -2.72
C GLU A 44 9.33 -4.08 -1.36
N MET A 45 8.53 -4.09 -0.29
CA MET A 45 9.04 -4.25 1.08
C MET A 45 8.16 -5.15 1.94
N PRO A 46 8.71 -5.71 3.02
CA PRO A 46 7.92 -6.48 3.97
C PRO A 46 6.76 -5.68 4.56
N TRP A 47 5.64 -6.35 4.80
CA TRP A 47 4.44 -5.80 5.43
C TRP A 47 4.73 -4.95 6.68
N LEU A 48 5.55 -5.48 7.60
CA LEU A 48 5.93 -4.78 8.82
C LEU A 48 6.75 -3.50 8.55
N SER A 49 7.66 -3.54 7.56
CA SER A 49 8.45 -2.37 7.16
C SER A 49 7.56 -1.28 6.57
N PHE A 50 6.53 -1.66 5.80
CA PHE A 50 5.56 -0.73 5.25
C PHE A 50 4.70 -0.09 6.36
N GLN A 51 4.27 -0.88 7.34
CA GLN A 51 3.56 -0.37 8.51
C GLN A 51 4.40 0.63 9.31
N HIS A 52 5.70 0.34 9.51
CA HIS A 52 6.63 1.29 10.12
C HIS A 52 6.81 2.57 9.30
N LEU A 53 6.83 2.46 7.97
CA LEU A 53 6.93 3.60 7.07
C LEU A 53 5.67 4.49 7.11
N LEU A 54 4.49 3.91 7.25
CA LEU A 54 3.26 4.66 7.47
C LEU A 54 3.29 5.37 8.83
N ALA A 55 3.67 4.65 9.88
CA ALA A 55 3.78 5.19 11.24
C ALA A 55 4.78 6.35 11.33
N SER A 56 5.93 6.25 10.65
CA SER A 56 6.94 7.33 10.63
C SER A 56 6.46 8.59 9.92
N ARG A 57 5.48 8.45 9.02
CA ARG A 57 4.81 9.56 8.31
C ARG A 57 3.57 10.07 9.05
N GLY A 58 3.28 9.57 10.25
CA GLY A 58 2.07 9.90 11.00
C GLY A 58 0.79 9.39 10.35
N ILE A 59 0.91 8.46 9.39
CA ILE A 59 -0.21 7.79 8.76
C ILE A 59 -0.52 6.61 9.67
N SER A 60 -1.46 6.81 10.59
CA SER A 60 -1.96 5.70 11.38
C SER A 60 -2.48 4.64 10.42
N PRO A 61 -2.14 3.35 10.62
CA PRO A 61 -2.90 2.28 10.02
C PRO A 61 -4.29 2.44 10.59
N HIS A 62 -5.17 3.11 9.84
CA HIS A 62 -6.58 3.05 10.12
C HIS A 62 -6.88 1.58 9.90
N TYR A 63 -7.00 0.83 10.99
CA TYR A 63 -7.68 -0.47 10.98
C TYR A 63 -9.15 -0.10 10.73
N ASP A 64 -9.43 0.32 9.51
CA ASP A 64 -10.70 0.91 9.14
C ASP A 64 -11.69 -0.21 8.88
N VAL A 65 -12.95 0.09 9.15
CA VAL A 65 -14.08 -0.83 9.20
C VAL A 65 -14.16 -1.73 7.96
N ALA A 66 -13.63 -1.31 6.81
CA ALA A 66 -13.55 -2.10 5.59
C ALA A 66 -12.67 -3.36 5.70
N ASP A 67 -11.53 -3.31 6.40
CA ASP A 67 -10.68 -4.50 6.63
C ASP A 67 -11.37 -5.48 7.61
N PHE A 68 -12.12 -4.94 8.57
CA PHE A 68 -12.98 -5.75 9.45
C PHE A 68 -14.17 -6.35 8.70
N GLU A 69 -14.79 -5.62 7.77
CA GLU A 69 -15.89 -6.11 6.92
C GLU A 69 -15.42 -7.17 5.93
N GLN A 70 -14.21 -7.04 5.39
CA GLN A 70 -13.64 -8.04 4.48
C GLN A 70 -13.26 -9.33 5.23
N ASP A 71 -12.75 -9.22 6.45
CA ASP A 71 -12.53 -10.38 7.33
C ASP A 71 -13.86 -10.99 7.79
N LEU A 72 -14.89 -10.18 8.09
CA LEU A 72 -16.24 -10.66 8.40
C LEU A 72 -16.86 -11.40 7.21
N MET A 73 -16.74 -10.87 5.99
CA MET A 73 -17.17 -11.56 4.76
C MET A 73 -16.41 -12.87 4.56
N THR A 74 -15.11 -12.90 4.85
CA THR A 74 -14.31 -14.12 4.75
C THR A 74 -14.75 -15.17 5.78
N LEU A 75 -15.09 -14.74 7.00
CA LEU A 75 -15.62 -15.61 8.06
C LEU A 75 -17.04 -16.10 7.76
N GLU A 76 -17.92 -15.25 7.23
CA GLU A 76 -19.28 -15.64 6.78
C GLU A 76 -19.24 -16.61 5.59
N GLN A 77 -18.24 -16.49 4.70
CA GLN A 77 -18.01 -17.45 3.61
C GLN A 77 -17.44 -18.78 4.08
N LEU A 78 -16.68 -18.77 5.18
CA LEU A 78 -16.14 -19.98 5.81
C LEU A 78 -17.16 -20.66 6.74
N ASP A 79 -18.16 -19.93 7.24
CA ASP A 79 -19.30 -20.45 8.02
C ASP A 79 -20.45 -20.97 7.14
N ILE A 80 -20.14 -21.40 5.90
CA ILE A 80 -21.07 -22.20 5.10
C ILE A 80 -20.93 -23.68 5.53
N ARG A 81 -21.62 -23.97 6.65
CA ARG A 81 -22.08 -25.27 7.17
C ARG A 81 -21.08 -26.24 7.82
#